data_AF-A0AAU3NUC3-F1
#
_entry.id   AF-A0AAU3NUC3-F1
#
_cell.length_a   1.000
_cell.length_b   1.000
_cell.length_c   1.000
_cell.angle_alpha   90.00
_cell.angle_beta   90.00
_cell.angle_gamma   90.00
#
_symmetry.space_group_name_H-M   'P 1'
#
loop_
_entity.id
_entity.type
_entity.pdbx_description
1 polymer ?
#
loop_
_entity_poly.entity_id
_entity_poly.type
_entity_poly.pdbx_seq_one_letter_code
_entity_poly.pdbx_strand_id
1 'polypeptide(L)'
;MSEEASTGEPHDLEEIVLNVEVTPPCPSCSQPTILLARYPHSWRNNKGGTVSGFREAVLCRVCDRDDSAAAPLVALYEEDGSFPADKLDVFVPLAEVWVENRRNTAVDETLLNEQERLWRGGEL
;
A
#
# COMPACT_ATOMS: atom_id res chain seq x y z
N MET A 1 -2.26 -41.04 -24.02
CA MET A 1 -2.57 -40.41 -22.72
C MET A 1 -1.41 -39.49 -22.45
N SER A 2 -1.55 -38.23 -22.81
CA SER A 2 -0.50 -37.23 -22.73
C SER A 2 -0.71 -36.44 -21.44
N GLU A 3 0.21 -36.57 -20.51
CA GLU A 3 0.32 -35.69 -19.34
C GLU A 3 0.79 -34.32 -19.84
N GLU A 4 -0.14 -33.37 -19.95
CA GLU A 4 0.20 -31.98 -20.16
C GLU A 4 0.66 -31.40 -18.83
N ALA A 5 1.98 -31.20 -18.71
CA ALA A 5 2.57 -30.40 -17.66
C ALA A 5 2.04 -28.97 -17.81
N SER A 6 1.07 -28.62 -16.96
CA SER A 6 0.64 -27.25 -16.73
C SER A 6 1.86 -26.46 -16.24
N THR A 7 2.53 -25.81 -17.20
CA THR A 7 3.54 -24.80 -16.91
C THR A 7 2.77 -23.61 -16.38
N GLY A 8 2.53 -23.60 -15.07
CA GLY A 8 2.14 -22.39 -14.38
C GLY A 8 3.28 -21.39 -14.58
N GLU A 9 3.05 -20.39 -15.43
CA GLU A 9 3.91 -19.21 -15.49
C GLU A 9 4.09 -18.69 -14.05
N PRO A 10 5.33 -18.43 -13.60
CA PRO A 10 5.52 -17.78 -12.32
C PRO A 10 5.01 -16.35 -12.48
N HIS A 11 3.76 -16.10 -12.11
CA HIS A 11 3.24 -14.74 -12.00
C HIS A 11 4.20 -13.94 -11.11
N ASP A 12 4.76 -12.88 -11.68
CA ASP A 12 5.82 -12.06 -11.12
C ASP A 12 5.60 -11.74 -9.64
N LEU A 13 6.49 -12.25 -8.79
CA LEU A 13 6.56 -11.93 -7.37
C LEU A 13 6.99 -10.46 -7.10
N GLU A 14 6.98 -9.62 -8.14
CA GLU A 14 7.37 -8.20 -8.11
C GLU A 14 6.22 -7.25 -8.51
N GLU A 15 5.06 -7.78 -8.93
CA GLU A 15 3.95 -6.96 -9.43
C GLU A 15 3.33 -6.06 -8.34
N ILE A 16 3.36 -4.74 -8.58
CA ILE A 16 2.63 -3.75 -7.78
C ILE A 16 1.27 -3.51 -8.43
N VAL A 17 0.19 -3.72 -7.68
CA VAL A 17 -1.18 -3.46 -8.14
C VAL A 17 -1.69 -2.18 -7.51
N LEU A 18 -2.18 -1.25 -8.34
CA LEU A 18 -2.78 0.02 -7.94
C LEU A 18 -4.28 0.00 -8.23
N ASN A 19 -5.11 0.27 -7.22
CA ASN A 19 -6.57 0.35 -7.36
C ASN A 19 -7.07 1.74 -6.94
N VAL A 20 -7.77 2.41 -7.85
CA VAL A 20 -8.30 3.78 -7.70
C VAL A 20 -9.82 3.83 -7.59
N GLU A 21 -10.51 2.70 -7.80
CA GLU A 21 -11.97 2.64 -7.83
C GLU A 21 -12.56 2.20 -6.49
N VAL A 22 -12.00 1.14 -5.91
CA VAL A 22 -12.50 0.51 -4.69
C VAL A 22 -11.39 0.51 -3.66
N THR A 23 -11.43 1.50 -2.77
CA THR A 23 -10.44 1.67 -1.71
C THR A 23 -11.11 1.62 -0.33
N PRO A 24 -10.51 0.94 0.66
CA PRO A 24 -11.08 0.87 2.01
C PRO A 24 -10.90 2.21 2.74
N PRO A 25 -11.74 2.55 3.75
CA PRO A 25 -11.54 3.78 4.50
C PRO A 25 -10.16 3.83 5.18
N CYS A 26 -9.64 5.03 5.38
CA CYS A 26 -8.32 5.23 6.00
C CYS A 26 -8.32 4.62 7.42
N PRO A 27 -7.36 3.74 7.77
CA PRO A 27 -7.32 3.13 9.10
C PRO A 27 -7.03 4.15 10.22
N SER A 28 -6.43 5.30 9.89
CA SER A 28 -6.06 6.32 10.89
C SER A 28 -7.16 7.34 11.16
N CYS A 29 -7.94 7.75 10.15
CA CYS A 29 -8.94 8.82 10.30
C CYS A 29 -10.34 8.47 9.80
N SER A 30 -10.55 7.23 9.32
CA SER A 30 -11.80 6.71 8.76
C SER A 30 -12.35 7.47 7.55
N GLN A 31 -11.61 8.44 7.00
CA GLN A 31 -12.01 9.17 5.80
C GLN A 31 -11.82 8.31 4.54
N PRO A 32 -12.57 8.59 3.46
CA PRO A 32 -12.35 7.95 2.17
C PRO A 32 -10.90 8.11 1.69
N THR A 33 -10.35 7.03 1.14
CA THR A 33 -9.02 7.02 0.50
C THR A 33 -9.16 7.17 -1.00
N ILE A 34 -8.05 7.50 -1.67
CA ILE A 34 -8.03 7.79 -3.11
C ILE A 34 -7.30 6.72 -3.93
N LEU A 35 -6.41 5.95 -3.30
CA LEU A 35 -5.63 4.90 -3.95
C LEU A 35 -5.33 3.77 -2.95
N LEU A 36 -5.38 2.52 -3.41
CA LEU A 36 -4.89 1.34 -2.71
C LEU A 36 -3.75 0.74 -3.52
N ALA A 37 -2.58 0.63 -2.92
CA ALA A 37 -1.46 -0.14 -3.46
C ALA A 37 -1.37 -1.49 -2.76
N ARG A 38 -1.20 -2.55 -3.54
CA ARG A 38 -0.84 -3.89 -3.07
C ARG A 38 0.49 -4.26 -3.69
N TYR A 39 1.46 -4.63 -2.86
CA TYR A 39 2.81 -4.95 -3.32
C TYR A 39 3.42 -6.13 -2.55
N PRO A 40 4.32 -6.89 -3.18
CA PRO A 40 5.01 -7.99 -2.54
C PRO A 40 5.81 -7.52 -1.32
N HIS A 41 5.77 -8.32 -0.26
CA HIS A 41 6.51 -8.06 0.96
C HIS A 41 6.95 -9.38 1.59
N SER A 42 8.14 -9.39 2.18
CA SER A 42 8.62 -10.54 2.95
C SER A 42 9.16 -10.09 4.30
N TRP A 43 8.94 -10.93 5.31
CA TRP A 43 9.47 -10.71 6.65
C TRP A 43 10.04 -11.99 7.22
N ARG A 44 10.90 -11.84 8.25
CA ARG A 44 11.44 -12.97 8.98
C ARG A 44 10.53 -13.30 10.15
N ASN A 45 10.16 -14.58 10.28
CA ASN A 45 9.45 -15.05 11.46
C ASN A 45 10.42 -15.27 12.64
N ASN A 46 9.85 -15.54 13.82
CA ASN A 46 10.61 -15.80 15.05
C ASN A 46 11.49 -17.07 15.02
N LYS A 47 11.29 -17.96 14.04
CA LYS A 47 12.13 -19.14 13.78
C LYS A 47 13.23 -18.86 12.73
N GLY A 48 13.37 -17.61 12.28
CA GLY A 48 14.36 -17.19 11.29
C GLY A 48 14.00 -17.52 9.85
N GLY A 49 12.84 -18.12 9.58
CA GLY A 49 12.35 -18.42 8.24
C GLY A 49 11.76 -17.18 7.56
N THR A 50 11.91 -17.11 6.24
CA THR A 50 11.28 -16.07 5.41
C THR A 50 9.82 -16.43 5.15
N VAL A 51 8.93 -15.48 5.40
CA VAL A 51 7.53 -15.55 5.02
C VAL A 51 7.32 -14.52 3.92
N SER A 52 6.83 -14.97 2.77
CA SER A 52 6.47 -14.10 1.65
C SER A 52 4.96 -13.88 1.63
N GLY A 53 4.56 -12.67 1.28
CA GLY A 53 3.17 -12.29 1.15
C GLY A 53 3.03 -10.95 0.43
N PHE A 54 1.92 -10.28 0.67
CA PHE A 54 1.64 -8.95 0.15
C PHE A 54 1.40 -8.00 1.30
N ARG A 55 1.80 -6.73 1.12
CA ARG A 55 1.41 -5.62 1.97
C ARG A 55 0.53 -4.68 1.17
N GLU A 56 -0.41 -4.06 1.87
CA GLU A 56 -1.30 -3.06 1.31
C GLU A 56 -1.05 -1.70 1.97
N ALA A 57 -1.14 -0.64 1.17
CA ALA A 57 -1.05 0.73 1.63
C ALA A 57 -2.15 1.56 0.97
N VAL A 58 -2.83 2.38 1.76
CA VAL A 58 -3.82 3.33 1.26
C VAL A 58 -3.25 4.73 1.20
N LEU A 59 -3.66 5.49 0.21
CA LEU A 59 -3.40 6.92 0.09
C LEU A 59 -4.61 7.69 0.62
N CYS A 60 -4.44 8.42 1.71
CA CYS A 60 -5.45 9.25 2.32
C CYS A 60 -5.14 10.74 2.12
N ARG A 61 -6.07 11.48 1.51
CA ARG A 61 -5.94 12.93 1.30
C ARG A 61 -5.73 13.75 2.57
N VAL A 62 -6.10 13.21 3.74
CA VAL A 62 -6.00 13.90 5.02
C VAL A 62 -4.70 13.54 5.72
N CYS A 63 -4.46 12.24 5.94
CA CYS A 63 -3.29 11.78 6.69
C CYS A 63 -1.98 11.94 5.92
N ASP A 64 -2.02 11.82 4.59
CA ASP A 64 -0.81 11.80 3.76
C ASP A 64 -0.55 13.15 3.06
N ARG A 65 -1.29 14.21 3.42
CA ARG A 65 -1.18 15.53 2.79
C ARG A 65 0.24 16.12 2.90
N ASP A 66 0.88 15.93 4.04
CA ASP A 66 2.20 16.50 4.34
C ASP A 66 3.34 15.47 4.19
N ASP A 67 3.04 14.24 3.79
CA ASP A 67 4.05 13.21 3.49
C ASP A 67 4.69 13.52 2.13
N SER A 68 6.01 13.70 2.09
CA SER A 68 6.71 14.13 0.88
C SER A 68 6.60 13.17 -0.30
N ALA A 69 6.43 11.87 -0.06
CA ALA A 69 6.29 10.86 -1.10
C ALA A 69 4.84 10.75 -1.60
N ALA A 70 3.87 11.08 -0.76
CA ALA A 70 2.44 11.00 -1.06
C ALA A 70 1.82 12.32 -1.54
N ALA A 71 2.31 13.46 -1.06
CA ALA A 71 1.76 14.79 -1.35
C ALA A 71 1.62 15.09 -2.85
N PRO A 72 2.56 14.71 -3.73
CA PRO A 72 2.38 14.89 -5.17
C PRO A 72 1.20 14.11 -5.76
N LEU A 73 0.92 12.88 -5.28
CA LEU A 73 -0.23 12.10 -5.72
C LEU A 73 -1.54 12.69 -5.20
N VAL A 74 -1.54 13.20 -3.96
CA VAL A 74 -2.70 13.90 -3.39
C VAL A 74 -3.01 15.15 -4.21
N ALA A 75 -2.00 15.95 -4.56
CA ALA A 75 -2.16 17.15 -5.38
C ALA A 75 -2.70 16.81 -6.78
N LEU A 76 -2.17 15.78 -7.44
CA LEU A 76 -2.66 15.30 -8.73
C LEU A 76 -4.15 14.91 -8.66
N TYR A 77 -4.55 14.18 -7.62
CA TYR A 77 -5.95 13.82 -7.42
C TYR A 77 -6.84 15.04 -7.09
N GLU A 78 -6.37 15.99 -6.29
CA GLU A 78 -7.15 17.19 -5.94
C GLU A 78 -7.38 18.12 -7.15
N GLU A 79 -6.46 18.14 -8.11
CA GLU A 79 -6.60 18.92 -9.36
C GLU A 79 -7.72 18.36 -10.27
N ASP A 80 -7.73 17.03 -10.49
CA ASP A 80 -8.61 16.39 -11.48
C ASP A 80 -9.82 15.66 -10.87
N GLY A 81 -9.85 15.44 -9.55
CA GLY A 81 -10.86 14.66 -8.82
C GLY A 81 -10.82 13.15 -9.07
N SER A 82 -9.92 12.68 -9.93
CA SER A 82 -9.62 11.28 -10.20
C SER A 82 -8.20 11.13 -10.76
N PHE A 83 -7.66 9.92 -10.84
CA PHE A 83 -6.37 9.70 -11.52
C PHE A 83 -6.61 9.56 -13.04
N PRO A 84 -6.19 10.53 -13.86
CA PRO A 84 -6.55 10.54 -15.27
C PRO A 84 -5.79 9.47 -16.04
N ALA A 85 -6.49 8.69 -16.87
CA ALA A 85 -5.86 7.68 -17.74
C ALA A 85 -4.94 8.29 -18.81
N ASP A 86 -5.10 9.58 -19.10
CA ASP A 86 -4.27 10.36 -20.03
C ASP A 86 -3.03 10.99 -19.38
N LYS A 87 -2.91 10.95 -18.04
CA LYS A 87 -1.74 11.44 -17.28
C LYS A 87 -0.92 10.31 -16.65
N LEU A 88 -0.94 9.11 -17.24
CA LEU A 88 -0.21 7.95 -16.72
C LEU A 88 1.31 8.18 -16.64
N ASP A 89 1.86 8.99 -17.54
CA ASP A 89 3.28 9.39 -17.56
C ASP A 89 3.69 10.21 -16.32
N VAL A 90 2.74 10.93 -15.71
CA VAL A 90 2.94 11.65 -14.44
C VAL A 90 2.57 10.78 -13.25
N PHE A 91 1.45 10.06 -13.32
CA PHE A 91 0.95 9.24 -12.22
C PHE A 91 1.90 8.09 -11.86
N VAL A 92 2.39 7.34 -12.84
CA VAL A 92 3.17 6.11 -12.60
C VAL A 92 4.45 6.40 -11.81
N PRO A 93 5.31 7.38 -12.19
CA PRO A 93 6.52 7.68 -11.42
C PRO A 93 6.22 8.15 -9.98
N LEU A 94 5.14 8.90 -9.77
CA LEU A 94 4.75 9.35 -8.43
C LEU A 94 4.26 8.18 -7.57
N ALA A 95 3.48 7.27 -8.16
CA ALA A 95 3.01 6.06 -7.48
C ALA A 95 4.17 5.13 -7.11
N GLU A 96 5.17 4.99 -7.97
CA GLU A 96 6.38 4.22 -7.70
C GLU A 96 7.14 4.77 -6.50
N VAL A 97 7.43 6.08 -6.48
CA VAL A 97 8.12 6.74 -5.34
C VAL A 97 7.35 6.55 -4.04
N TRP A 98 6.02 6.71 -4.08
CA TRP A 98 5.17 6.51 -2.91
C TRP A 98 5.20 5.06 -2.41
N VAL A 99 5.05 4.07 -3.29
CA VAL A 99 5.08 2.66 -2.91
C VAL A 99 6.45 2.26 -2.36
N GLU A 100 7.54 2.73 -2.97
CA GLU A 100 8.88 2.48 -2.46
C GLU A 100 9.11 3.11 -1.09
N ASN A 101 8.59 4.32 -0.84
CA ASN A 101 8.61 4.90 0.50
C ASN A 101 7.83 4.02 1.50
N ARG A 102 6.66 3.49 1.13
CA ARG A 102 5.85 2.60 1.99
C ARG A 102 6.53 1.27 2.27
N ARG A 103 7.23 0.70 1.28
CA ARG A 103 8.03 -0.53 1.44
C ARG A 103 9.13 -0.36 2.48
N ASN A 104 9.78 0.80 2.50
CA ASN A 104 10.91 1.11 3.37
C ASN A 104 10.52 1.79 4.69
N THR A 105 9.25 2.16 4.86
CA THR A 105 8.77 2.78 6.11
C THR A 105 8.82 1.76 7.25
N ALA A 106 9.66 2.07 8.25
CA ALA A 106 9.72 1.32 9.49
C ALA A 106 8.42 1.44 10.27
N VAL A 107 8.09 0.41 11.04
CA VAL A 107 6.98 0.46 12.00
C VAL A 107 7.31 1.52 13.06
N ASP A 108 6.38 2.43 13.30
CA ASP A 108 6.47 3.32 14.47
C ASP A 108 6.17 2.50 15.72
N GLU A 109 7.24 2.05 16.38
CA GLU A 109 7.14 1.24 17.60
C GLU A 109 6.40 1.97 18.73
N THR A 110 6.48 3.31 18.79
CA THR A 110 5.78 4.06 19.84
C THR A 110 4.29 4.00 19.61
N LEU A 111 3.86 4.26 18.37
CA LEU A 111 2.45 4.17 17.99
C LEU A 111 1.92 2.74 18.13
N LEU A 112 2.68 1.74 17.70
CA LEU A 112 2.29 0.33 17.80
C LEU A 112 2.07 -0.08 19.26
N ASN A 113 3.00 0.26 20.15
CA ASN A 113 2.88 -0.06 21.57
C ASN A 113 1.66 0.61 22.21
N GLU A 114 1.35 1.85 21.82
CA GLU A 114 0.16 2.55 22.30
C GLU A 114 -1.14 1.90 21.79
N GLN A 115 -1.18 1.54 20.50
CA GLN A 115 -2.33 0.83 19.92
C GLN A 115 -2.54 -0.55 20.57
N GLU A 116 -1.46 -1.28 20.85
CA GLU A 116 -1.53 -2.54 21.59
C GLU A 116 -2.11 -2.33 22.99
N ARG A 117 -1.66 -1.29 23.70
CA ARG A 117 -2.16 -0.94 25.04
C ARG A 117 -3.67 -0.68 25.02
N LEU A 118 -4.15 0.15 24.08
CA LEU A 118 -5.57 0.46 23.91
C LEU A 118 -6.39 -0.79 23.55
N TRP A 119 -5.88 -1.62 22.65
CA TRP A 119 -6.54 -2.88 22.26
C TRP A 119 -6.67 -3.83 23.45
N ARG A 120 -5.61 -4.01 24.25
CA ARG A 120 -5.67 -4.83 25.48
C ARG A 120 -6.62 -4.24 26.53
N GLY A 121 -6.82 -2.93 26.53
CA GLY A 121 -7.78 -2.21 27.39
C GLY A 121 -9.23 -2.27 26.91
N GLY A 122 -9.49 -2.69 25.66
CA GLY A 122 -10.82 -2.68 25.05
C GLY A 122 -11.28 -1.29 24.58
N GLU A 123 -10.35 -0.38 24.34
CA GLU A 123 -10.59 1.02 23.96
C GLU A 123 -10.40 1.26 22.44
N LEU A 124 -10.11 0.20 21.68
CA LEU A 124 -9.91 0.21 20.22
C LEU A 124 -11.08 -0.49 19.50
#